data_AF-A0A942Z1D7-F1
#
_entry.id   AF-A0A942Z1D7-F1
#
_cell.length_a   1.000
_cell.length_b   1.000
_cell.length_c   1.000
_cell.angle_alpha   90.00
_cell.angle_beta   90.00
_cell.angle_gamma   90.00
#
_symmetry.space_group_name_H-M   'P 1'
#
loop_
_entity.id
_entity.type
_entity.pdbx_description
1 polymer ?
#
loop_
_entity_poly.entity_id
_entity_poly.type
_entity_poly.pdbx_seq_one_letter_code
_entity_poly.pdbx_strand_id
1 'polypeptide(L)'
;MIVPLNSVIVLSITWIFGGQASNVWSQAFLTPIAEEVLKLIPLAVYLFFSRRASSLSLSDYALIGAATGAGFQFIEEATRRLISGSHYGVTLLGGKVLHWDLFTLFPGYFEESIFPTQMTSGHALLTAMVTLGIGIAIRYRLKFLNYIFIFPGFLLFMAIYDHILWNASYQAPKLLQSIHKLIGSGYAAKPFFLLMLIAALLIDYSEINRVRDKLPLLKYENVINPFIELWNLMVAFLKDKQRFGYLLFLYRERRELAFTFIHGNAEAKERVALLKTNVQKYYGALTAIALTVLIALFIGWESIYSSEGTCFACLFDSLQFWWDRLSGWEKGAIIAGAFALSVPFLGVWSAIGAVSMGLGVATSGHQISDMLRNPKKLLSPEYAAAAVFTLGLRRFPFGKIVSAKVLKTAKGFTRHEFTTAGGLTYRTTHGSMGEIRSVFAKIEPRHLKTGTDTNRASRRYARSLGKQTDDAGHAIGNNLGGLGTRFSGNIFPQNLSVNRGRFRQFEEMVAQEVQAGKTVFVRVVPKYSSGSTRPYEVVYNVRIDGQTIKRVFPNP
;
A
#
# COMPACT_ATOMS: atom_id res chain seq x y z
N MET A 1 -6.41 9.71 -1.55
CA MET A 1 -5.42 10.77 -1.25
C MET A 1 -4.94 11.54 -2.49
N ILE A 2 -4.94 10.97 -3.71
CA ILE A 2 -4.50 11.69 -4.91
C ILE A 2 -5.46 12.83 -5.29
N VAL A 3 -6.77 12.58 -5.34
CA VAL A 3 -7.77 13.62 -5.65
C VAL A 3 -7.68 14.85 -4.73
N PRO A 4 -7.68 14.72 -3.39
CA PRO A 4 -7.54 15.91 -2.52
C PRO A 4 -6.15 16.58 -2.66
N LEU A 5 -5.09 15.81 -2.93
CA LEU A 5 -3.76 16.37 -3.22
C LEU A 5 -3.75 17.18 -4.52
N ASN A 6 -4.42 16.67 -5.55
CA ASN A 6 -4.61 17.36 -6.81
C ASN A 6 -5.33 18.70 -6.61
N SER A 7 -6.46 18.70 -5.91
CA SER A 7 -7.23 19.91 -5.64
C SER A 7 -6.38 20.97 -4.93
N VAL A 8 -5.62 20.61 -3.90
CA VAL A 8 -4.77 21.56 -3.19
C VAL A 8 -3.66 22.10 -4.08
N ILE A 9 -3.00 21.26 -4.87
CA ILE A 9 -1.93 21.71 -5.79
C ILE A 9 -2.49 22.69 -6.82
N VAL A 10 -3.59 22.31 -7.48
CA VAL A 10 -4.24 23.14 -8.51
C VAL A 10 -4.67 24.48 -7.91
N LEU A 11 -5.33 24.47 -6.76
CA LEU A 11 -5.85 25.68 -6.13
C LEU A 11 -4.73 26.58 -5.61
N SER A 12 -3.66 26.00 -5.05
CA SER A 12 -2.49 26.74 -4.58
C SER A 12 -1.79 27.45 -5.75
N ILE A 13 -1.56 26.74 -6.85
CA ILE A 13 -0.97 27.33 -8.06
C ILE A 13 -1.91 28.40 -8.62
N THR A 14 -3.20 28.10 -8.71
CA THR A 14 -4.22 29.05 -9.21
C THR A 14 -4.21 30.35 -8.41
N TRP A 15 -4.16 30.25 -7.09
CA TRP A 15 -4.07 31.40 -6.19
C TRP A 15 -2.76 32.19 -6.34
N ILE A 16 -1.61 31.50 -6.45
CA ILE A 16 -0.30 32.14 -6.66
C ILE A 16 -0.29 33.03 -7.91
N PHE A 17 -0.98 32.60 -8.96
CA PHE A 17 -1.11 33.35 -10.21
C PHE A 17 -2.34 34.28 -10.26
N GLY A 18 -2.97 34.55 -9.11
CA GLY A 18 -4.10 35.48 -9.00
C GLY A 18 -5.39 35.02 -9.68
N GLY A 19 -5.52 33.73 -9.97
CA GLY A 19 -6.70 33.15 -10.61
C GLY A 19 -7.73 32.61 -9.62
N GLN A 20 -8.86 32.20 -10.18
CA GLN A 20 -9.92 31.46 -9.53
C GLN A 20 -10.00 30.05 -10.12
N ALA A 21 -10.47 29.10 -9.31
CA ALA A 21 -10.64 27.70 -9.70
C ALA A 21 -11.60 27.49 -10.88
N SER A 22 -12.41 28.50 -11.23
CA SER A 22 -13.33 28.52 -12.37
C SER A 22 -12.69 29.03 -13.67
N ASN A 23 -11.48 29.60 -13.62
CA ASN A 23 -10.83 30.09 -14.83
C ASN A 23 -10.46 28.93 -15.77
N VAL A 24 -10.67 29.14 -17.08
CA VAL A 24 -10.41 28.13 -18.12
C VAL A 24 -8.98 27.59 -18.06
N TRP A 25 -7.97 28.45 -17.86
CA TRP A 25 -6.58 27.99 -17.77
C TRP A 25 -6.34 27.09 -16.53
N SER A 26 -7.06 27.32 -15.43
CA SER A 26 -6.96 26.49 -14.23
C SER A 26 -7.70 25.16 -14.43
N GLN A 27 -8.97 25.20 -14.83
CA GLN A 27 -9.80 24.00 -15.01
C GLN A 27 -9.40 23.13 -16.20
N ALA A 28 -9.07 23.75 -17.32
CA ALA A 28 -8.83 23.05 -18.56
C ALA A 28 -7.36 22.70 -18.79
N PHE A 29 -6.39 23.43 -18.22
CA PHE A 29 -4.98 23.15 -18.45
C PHE A 29 -4.28 22.64 -17.19
N LEU A 30 -4.31 23.43 -16.12
CA LEU A 30 -3.59 23.09 -14.89
C LEU A 30 -4.13 21.81 -14.23
N THR A 31 -5.46 21.66 -14.15
CA THR A 31 -6.09 20.48 -13.55
C THR A 31 -5.73 19.18 -14.27
N PRO A 32 -5.94 19.01 -15.59
CA PRO A 32 -5.54 17.78 -16.28
C PRO A 32 -4.05 17.44 -16.16
N ILE A 33 -3.17 18.44 -16.24
CA ILE A 33 -1.72 18.23 -16.06
C ILE A 33 -1.45 17.65 -14.68
N ALA A 34 -1.97 18.29 -13.63
CA ALA A 34 -1.76 17.84 -12.26
C ALA A 34 -2.36 16.44 -12.04
N GLU A 35 -3.54 16.18 -12.57
CA GLU A 35 -4.22 14.89 -12.40
C GLU A 35 -3.47 13.73 -13.04
N GLU A 36 -3.12 13.84 -14.33
CA GLU A 36 -2.44 12.76 -15.06
C GLU A 36 -1.05 12.48 -14.49
N VAL A 37 -0.34 13.51 -13.98
CA VAL A 37 0.96 13.34 -13.32
C VAL A 37 0.81 12.69 -11.94
N LEU A 38 -0.10 13.19 -11.10
CA LEU A 38 -0.27 12.71 -9.73
C LEU A 38 -0.88 11.29 -9.68
N LYS A 39 -1.65 10.89 -10.70
CA LYS A 39 -2.11 9.50 -10.91
C LYS A 39 -0.93 8.52 -11.03
N LEU A 40 0.29 8.96 -11.34
CA LEU A 40 1.46 8.07 -11.40
C LEU A 40 2.11 7.80 -10.04
N ILE A 41 1.71 8.52 -8.97
CA ILE A 41 2.30 8.37 -7.63
C ILE A 41 2.21 6.93 -7.10
N PRO A 42 1.07 6.21 -7.16
CA PRO A 42 1.00 4.84 -6.66
C PRO A 42 1.97 3.89 -7.35
N LEU A 43 2.14 4.01 -8.68
CA LEU A 43 3.14 3.26 -9.41
C LEU A 43 4.55 3.64 -8.93
N ALA A 44 4.87 4.93 -8.83
CA ALA A 44 6.17 5.38 -8.34
C ALA A 44 6.47 4.83 -6.94
N VAL A 45 5.54 4.98 -5.98
CA VAL A 45 5.66 4.43 -4.63
C VAL A 45 5.87 2.92 -4.67
N TYR A 46 5.11 2.19 -5.49
CA TYR A 46 5.31 0.75 -5.63
C TYR A 46 6.72 0.42 -6.16
N LEU A 47 7.18 1.10 -7.20
CA LEU A 47 8.50 0.88 -7.80
C LEU A 47 9.64 1.20 -6.83
N PHE A 48 9.50 2.25 -6.00
CA PHE A 48 10.53 2.66 -5.04
C PHE A 48 10.57 1.78 -3.78
N PHE A 49 9.41 1.35 -3.27
CA PHE A 49 9.34 0.68 -1.96
C PHE A 49 9.13 -0.83 -2.04
N SER A 50 8.64 -1.37 -3.16
CA SER A 50 8.38 -2.81 -3.30
C SER A 50 9.57 -3.54 -3.91
N ARG A 51 10.03 -4.60 -3.23
CA ARG A 51 11.01 -5.54 -3.80
C ARG A 51 10.47 -6.27 -5.04
N ARG A 52 9.14 -6.47 -5.08
CA ARG A 52 8.44 -7.12 -6.19
C ARG A 52 8.35 -6.23 -7.43
N ALA A 53 8.73 -4.95 -7.34
CA ALA A 53 8.81 -4.05 -8.49
C ALA A 53 9.75 -4.59 -9.60
N SER A 54 10.82 -5.30 -9.22
CA SER A 54 11.77 -5.88 -10.17
C SER A 54 11.21 -7.07 -10.97
N SER A 55 10.13 -7.69 -10.50
CA SER A 55 9.51 -8.86 -11.12
C SER A 55 8.16 -8.54 -11.77
N LEU A 56 7.87 -7.26 -12.04
CA LEU A 56 6.64 -6.87 -12.73
C LEU A 56 6.72 -7.25 -14.22
N SER A 57 5.65 -7.85 -14.73
CA SER A 57 5.38 -8.02 -16.16
C SER A 57 4.85 -6.72 -16.78
N LEU A 58 4.88 -6.58 -18.10
CA LEU A 58 4.33 -5.38 -18.75
C LEU A 58 2.83 -5.22 -18.48
N SER A 59 2.11 -6.34 -18.45
CA SER A 59 0.69 -6.35 -18.09
C SER A 59 0.44 -5.89 -16.65
N ASP A 60 1.37 -6.13 -15.71
CA ASP A 60 1.23 -5.65 -14.33
C ASP A 60 1.32 -4.12 -14.24
N TYR A 61 2.19 -3.49 -15.05
CA TYR A 61 2.23 -2.03 -15.14
C TYR A 61 0.88 -1.47 -15.62
N ALA A 62 0.33 -2.04 -16.68
CA ALA A 62 -0.97 -1.65 -17.21
C ALA A 62 -2.08 -1.82 -16.16
N LEU A 63 -2.09 -2.93 -15.41
CA LEU A 63 -3.08 -3.20 -14.35
C LEU A 63 -2.96 -2.21 -13.17
N ILE A 64 -1.73 -1.90 -12.74
CA ILE A 64 -1.50 -0.91 -11.67
C ILE A 64 -1.99 0.47 -12.12
N GLY A 65 -1.71 0.87 -13.36
CA GLY A 65 -2.23 2.10 -13.93
C GLY A 65 -3.75 2.11 -14.04
N ALA A 66 -4.34 1.05 -14.57
CA ALA A 66 -5.79 0.90 -14.67
C ALA A 66 -6.48 1.03 -13.31
N ALA A 67 -5.96 0.34 -12.28
CA ALA A 67 -6.48 0.41 -10.93
C ALA A 67 -6.36 1.82 -10.34
N THR A 68 -5.24 2.49 -10.59
CA THR A 68 -5.01 3.85 -10.08
C THR A 68 -5.93 4.86 -10.75
N GLY A 69 -6.05 4.80 -12.09
CA GLY A 69 -6.95 5.66 -12.86
C GLY A 69 -8.42 5.41 -12.51
N ALA A 70 -8.84 4.15 -12.38
CA ALA A 70 -10.20 3.81 -11.96
C ALA A 70 -10.53 4.31 -10.55
N GLY A 71 -9.60 4.18 -9.60
CA GLY A 71 -9.76 4.70 -8.25
C GLY A 71 -9.84 6.23 -8.22
N PHE A 72 -9.06 6.92 -9.06
CA PHE A 72 -9.16 8.36 -9.23
C PHE A 72 -10.53 8.77 -9.79
N GLN A 73 -10.94 8.17 -10.91
CA GLN A 73 -12.21 8.45 -11.58
C GLN A 73 -13.40 8.22 -10.65
N PHE A 74 -13.37 7.14 -9.86
CA PHE A 74 -14.42 6.86 -8.89
C PHE A 74 -14.59 8.00 -7.88
N ILE A 75 -13.49 8.46 -7.27
CA ILE A 75 -13.53 9.52 -6.26
C ILE A 75 -13.95 10.85 -6.88
N GLU A 76 -13.43 11.18 -8.06
CA GLU A 76 -13.78 12.39 -8.77
C GLU A 76 -15.27 12.43 -9.13
N GLU A 77 -15.78 11.38 -9.77
CA GLU A 77 -17.18 11.28 -10.17
C GLU A 77 -18.14 11.24 -8.97
N ALA A 78 -17.74 10.57 -7.88
CA ALA A 78 -18.49 10.61 -6.63
C ALA A 78 -18.56 12.05 -6.10
N THR A 79 -17.44 12.77 -6.08
CA THR A 79 -17.37 14.15 -5.61
C THR A 79 -18.21 15.10 -6.47
N ARG A 80 -18.13 14.97 -7.80
CA ARG A 80 -18.91 15.80 -8.74
C ARG A 80 -20.42 15.60 -8.61
N ARG A 81 -20.89 14.35 -8.49
CA ARG A 81 -22.33 14.05 -8.28
C ARG A 81 -22.85 14.57 -6.94
N LEU A 82 -22.02 14.58 -5.91
CA LEU A 82 -22.39 15.13 -4.61
C LEU A 82 -22.53 16.65 -4.64
N ILE A 83 -21.64 17.34 -5.35
CA ILE A 83 -21.67 18.81 -5.47
C ILE A 83 -22.79 19.26 -6.41
N SER A 84 -23.03 18.52 -7.50
CA SER A 84 -23.91 18.94 -8.59
C SER A 84 -25.32 18.35 -8.52
N GLY A 85 -25.59 17.44 -7.58
CA GLY A 85 -26.88 16.76 -7.43
C GLY A 85 -27.18 15.71 -8.51
N SER A 86 -28.44 15.28 -8.57
CA SER A 86 -28.92 14.19 -9.46
C SER A 86 -28.89 14.51 -10.96
N HIS A 87 -28.60 15.75 -11.35
CA HIS A 87 -28.60 16.21 -12.74
C HIS A 87 -27.22 16.18 -13.41
N TYR A 88 -26.16 15.74 -12.70
CA TYR A 88 -24.84 15.60 -13.29
C TYR A 88 -24.73 14.36 -14.18
N GLY A 89 -24.33 14.59 -15.44
CA GLY A 89 -24.10 13.54 -16.42
C GLY A 89 -25.38 13.02 -17.07
N VAL A 90 -26.43 13.84 -17.20
CA VAL A 90 -27.62 13.58 -18.04
C VAL A 90 -27.77 14.65 -19.11
N THR A 91 -27.98 14.26 -20.37
CA THR A 91 -28.20 15.19 -21.49
C THR A 91 -29.67 15.61 -21.59
N LEU A 92 -29.94 16.71 -22.29
CA LEU A 92 -31.28 17.29 -22.51
C LEU A 92 -32.28 16.31 -23.18
N LEU A 93 -31.78 15.23 -23.81
CA LEU A 93 -32.56 14.17 -24.46
C LEU A 93 -32.40 12.78 -23.78
N GLY A 94 -31.85 12.70 -22.56
CA GLY A 94 -31.87 11.47 -21.74
C GLY A 94 -30.72 10.47 -21.96
N GLY A 95 -29.51 10.93 -22.28
CA GLY A 95 -28.30 10.09 -22.32
C GLY A 95 -27.35 10.39 -21.15
N LYS A 96 -26.65 9.38 -20.63
CA LYS A 96 -25.59 9.60 -19.62
C LYS A 96 -24.29 10.00 -20.30
N VAL A 97 -23.68 11.15 -19.94
CA VAL A 97 -22.38 11.60 -20.50
C VAL A 97 -21.24 10.61 -20.20
N LEU A 98 -21.44 9.79 -19.16
CA LEU A 98 -20.56 8.72 -18.75
C LEU A 98 -21.24 7.36 -18.97
N HIS A 99 -20.76 6.62 -19.97
CA HIS A 99 -21.27 5.30 -20.32
C HIS A 99 -20.52 4.21 -19.55
N TRP A 100 -21.18 3.61 -18.57
CA TRP A 100 -20.72 2.41 -17.85
C TRP A 100 -21.47 1.19 -18.35
N ASP A 101 -21.39 0.90 -19.65
CA ASP A 101 -22.09 -0.27 -20.18
C ASP A 101 -21.24 -1.52 -19.97
N LEU A 102 -21.89 -2.62 -19.61
CA LEU A 102 -21.24 -3.92 -19.39
C LEU A 102 -20.43 -4.39 -20.61
N PHE A 103 -20.81 -3.92 -21.82
CA PHE A 103 -20.18 -4.25 -23.09
C PHE A 103 -19.27 -3.15 -23.65
N THR A 104 -19.16 -2.00 -22.97
CA THR A 104 -18.26 -0.93 -23.39
C THR A 104 -16.85 -1.25 -22.91
N LEU A 105 -16.04 -1.79 -23.82
CA LEU A 105 -14.62 -2.02 -23.57
C LEU A 105 -13.92 -0.67 -23.33
N PHE A 106 -13.54 -0.43 -22.08
CA PHE A 106 -12.94 0.82 -21.57
C PHE A 106 -13.90 2.03 -21.64
N PRO A 107 -14.71 2.26 -20.58
CA PRO A 107 -15.65 3.38 -20.52
C PRO A 107 -14.92 4.74 -20.58
N GLY A 108 -15.61 5.76 -21.06
CA GLY A 108 -15.07 7.12 -21.24
C GLY A 108 -16.19 8.15 -21.36
N TYR A 109 -15.80 9.41 -21.51
CA TYR A 109 -16.72 10.52 -21.68
C TYR A 109 -16.92 10.82 -23.16
N PHE A 110 -18.17 11.11 -23.54
CA PHE A 110 -18.54 11.43 -24.91
C PHE A 110 -19.19 12.80 -24.96
N GLU A 111 -18.91 13.55 -26.03
CA GLU A 111 -19.52 14.84 -26.28
C GLU A 111 -21.07 14.76 -26.22
N GLU A 112 -21.71 15.77 -25.63
CA GLU A 112 -23.17 15.85 -25.52
C GLU A 112 -23.82 16.18 -26.89
N SER A 113 -23.92 15.19 -27.77
CA SER A 113 -24.50 15.33 -29.12
C SER A 113 -25.12 14.01 -29.60
N ILE A 114 -26.07 14.09 -30.52
CA ILE A 114 -26.59 12.92 -31.27
C ILE A 114 -25.48 12.27 -32.10
N PHE A 115 -24.50 13.08 -32.54
CA PHE A 115 -23.30 12.65 -33.25
C PHE A 115 -22.06 13.23 -32.54
N PRO A 116 -21.53 12.56 -31.50
CA PRO A 116 -20.37 13.06 -30.78
C PRO A 116 -19.14 13.09 -31.71
N THR A 117 -18.43 14.21 -31.72
CA THR A 117 -17.26 14.43 -32.58
C THR A 117 -15.93 14.35 -31.82
N GLN A 118 -16.00 14.33 -30.50
CA GLN A 118 -14.88 14.19 -29.59
C GLN A 118 -15.24 13.28 -28.42
N MET A 119 -14.22 12.60 -27.90
CA MET A 119 -14.34 11.82 -26.67
C MET A 119 -13.06 11.93 -25.84
N THR A 120 -13.14 11.57 -24.57
CA THR A 120 -11.94 11.23 -23.79
C THR A 120 -12.12 9.86 -23.15
N SER A 121 -11.06 9.05 -23.18
CA SER A 121 -11.09 7.75 -22.54
C SER A 121 -11.07 7.91 -21.02
N GLY A 122 -11.72 7.00 -20.29
CA GLY A 122 -11.70 7.06 -18.83
C GLY A 122 -10.28 7.01 -18.26
N HIS A 123 -10.10 7.59 -17.08
CA HIS A 123 -8.78 7.68 -16.45
C HIS A 123 -8.12 6.31 -16.26
N ALA A 124 -8.90 5.25 -16.08
CA ALA A 124 -8.38 3.88 -16.04
C ALA A 124 -7.56 3.54 -17.29
N LEU A 125 -8.10 3.80 -18.49
CA LEU A 125 -7.40 3.49 -19.74
C LEU A 125 -6.18 4.39 -19.95
N LEU A 126 -6.36 5.71 -19.80
CA LEU A 126 -5.27 6.66 -20.04
C LEU A 126 -4.09 6.40 -19.10
N THR A 127 -4.37 6.15 -17.81
CA THR A 127 -3.33 5.82 -16.83
C THR A 127 -2.70 4.45 -17.12
N ALA A 128 -3.48 3.44 -17.52
CA ALA A 128 -2.95 2.14 -17.93
C ALA A 128 -2.01 2.24 -19.14
N MET A 129 -2.35 3.08 -20.11
CA MET A 129 -1.54 3.34 -21.30
C MET A 129 -0.19 3.97 -20.92
N VAL A 130 -0.21 5.04 -20.12
CA VAL A 130 1.02 5.73 -19.68
C VAL A 130 1.91 4.79 -18.85
N THR A 131 1.33 4.08 -17.89
CA THR A 131 2.08 3.16 -17.02
C THR A 131 2.64 1.95 -17.77
N LEU A 132 1.92 1.41 -18.77
CA LEU A 132 2.46 0.40 -19.68
C LEU A 132 3.66 0.93 -20.46
N GLY A 133 3.59 2.17 -20.96
CA GLY A 133 4.72 2.86 -21.59
C GLY A 133 5.93 3.00 -20.67
N ILE A 134 5.71 3.34 -19.40
CA ILE A 134 6.75 3.37 -18.36
C ILE A 134 7.33 1.97 -18.14
N GLY A 135 6.50 0.93 -18.12
CA GLY A 135 6.93 -0.46 -18.02
C GLY A 135 7.85 -0.87 -19.17
N ILE A 136 7.49 -0.53 -20.41
CA ILE A 136 8.30 -0.76 -21.62
C ILE A 136 9.64 -0.01 -21.51
N ALA A 137 9.61 1.26 -21.11
CA ALA A 137 10.80 2.08 -20.90
C ALA A 137 11.75 1.43 -19.88
N ILE A 138 11.25 1.05 -18.69
CA ILE A 138 12.04 0.39 -17.65
C ILE A 138 12.62 -0.94 -18.12
N ARG A 139 11.82 -1.73 -18.84
CA ARG A 139 12.18 -3.07 -19.36
C ARG A 139 13.32 -2.98 -20.36
N TYR A 140 13.24 -2.05 -21.30
CA TYR A 140 14.20 -1.93 -22.41
C TYR A 140 15.20 -0.79 -22.23
N ARG A 141 15.39 -0.32 -20.99
CA ARG A 141 16.27 0.81 -20.65
C ARG A 141 17.70 0.68 -21.21
N LEU A 142 18.25 -0.53 -21.20
CA LEU A 142 19.60 -0.79 -21.72
C LEU A 142 19.68 -0.73 -23.25
N LYS A 143 18.55 -0.94 -23.94
CA LYS A 143 18.46 -0.91 -25.40
C LYS A 143 18.21 0.51 -25.94
N PHE A 144 17.55 1.36 -25.16
CA PHE A 144 17.09 2.70 -25.60
C PHE A 144 17.61 3.85 -24.72
N LEU A 145 18.83 3.76 -24.20
CA LEU A 145 19.38 4.67 -23.17
C LEU A 145 19.07 6.16 -23.37
N ASN A 146 19.20 6.68 -24.60
CA ASN A 146 19.00 8.11 -24.88
C ASN A 146 17.52 8.52 -25.14
N TYR A 147 16.63 7.55 -25.38
CA TYR A 147 15.26 7.79 -25.84
C TYR A 147 14.19 7.15 -24.95
N ILE A 148 14.63 6.57 -23.82
CA ILE A 148 13.81 5.80 -22.89
C ILE A 148 12.56 6.56 -22.40
N PHE A 149 12.66 7.89 -22.26
CA PHE A 149 11.57 8.73 -21.75
C PHE A 149 10.66 9.31 -22.85
N ILE A 150 11.06 9.24 -24.12
CA ILE A 150 10.28 9.83 -25.22
C ILE A 150 8.93 9.13 -25.34
N PHE A 151 8.93 7.80 -25.38
CA PHE A 151 7.69 7.03 -25.54
C PHE A 151 6.70 7.22 -24.36
N PRO A 152 7.08 7.00 -23.08
CA PRO A 152 6.16 7.27 -21.97
C PRO A 152 5.81 8.75 -21.84
N GLY A 153 6.72 9.67 -22.18
CA GLY A 153 6.44 11.11 -22.19
C GLY A 153 5.41 11.49 -23.25
N PHE A 154 5.48 10.92 -24.44
CA PHE A 154 4.48 11.10 -25.50
C PHE A 154 3.11 10.56 -25.08
N LEU A 155 3.06 9.40 -24.43
CA LEU A 155 1.81 8.83 -23.91
C LEU A 155 1.18 9.70 -22.84
N LEU A 156 2.00 10.23 -21.92
CA LEU A 156 1.54 11.16 -20.89
C LEU A 156 1.04 12.46 -21.52
N PHE A 157 1.76 12.97 -22.53
CA PHE A 157 1.32 14.13 -23.30
C PHE A 157 -0.04 13.88 -23.96
N MET A 158 -0.24 12.74 -24.62
CA MET A 158 -1.53 12.37 -25.23
C MET A 158 -2.65 12.32 -24.19
N ALA A 159 -2.42 11.67 -23.04
CA ALA A 159 -3.40 11.59 -21.95
C ALA A 159 -3.76 12.97 -21.40
N ILE A 160 -2.76 13.83 -21.17
CA ILE A 160 -2.96 15.22 -20.74
C ILE A 160 -3.74 15.98 -21.81
N TYR A 161 -3.35 15.86 -23.07
CA TYR A 161 -3.92 16.64 -24.17
C TYR A 161 -5.39 16.32 -24.41
N ASP A 162 -5.74 15.03 -24.49
CA ASP A 162 -7.15 14.60 -24.62
C ASP A 162 -7.99 15.12 -23.43
N HIS A 163 -7.42 15.11 -22.23
CA HIS A 163 -8.08 15.58 -21.02
C HIS A 163 -8.21 17.12 -20.98
N ILE A 164 -7.19 17.87 -21.44
CA ILE A 164 -7.25 19.34 -21.59
C ILE A 164 -8.38 19.74 -22.54
N LEU A 165 -8.42 19.11 -23.72
CA LEU A 165 -9.41 19.45 -24.74
C LEU A 165 -10.82 19.10 -24.29
N TRP A 166 -10.98 17.99 -23.55
CA TRP A 166 -12.25 17.65 -22.92
C TRP A 166 -12.70 18.71 -21.90
N ASN A 167 -11.84 19.08 -20.95
CA ASN A 167 -12.17 20.08 -19.93
C ASN A 167 -12.34 21.49 -20.50
N ALA A 168 -11.62 21.84 -21.57
CA ALA A 168 -11.80 23.09 -22.28
C ALA A 168 -13.10 23.11 -23.10
N SER A 169 -13.65 21.94 -23.43
CA SER A 169 -14.76 21.81 -24.36
C SER A 169 -14.48 22.63 -25.64
N TYR A 170 -15.43 23.45 -26.07
CA TYR A 170 -15.28 24.33 -27.24
C TYR A 170 -14.48 25.61 -27.01
N GLN A 171 -14.01 25.85 -25.79
CA GLN A 171 -13.32 27.09 -25.41
C GLN A 171 -11.80 27.03 -25.68
N ALA A 172 -11.27 25.88 -26.09
CA ALA A 172 -9.87 25.74 -26.48
C ALA A 172 -9.55 26.56 -27.75
N PRO A 173 -8.33 27.12 -27.87
CA PRO A 173 -7.86 27.72 -29.12
C PRO A 173 -8.05 26.81 -30.35
N LYS A 174 -8.48 27.38 -31.48
CA LYS A 174 -8.75 26.62 -32.73
C LYS A 174 -7.57 25.76 -33.21
N LEU A 175 -6.35 26.24 -32.99
CA LEU A 175 -5.13 25.49 -33.32
C LEU A 175 -5.07 24.17 -32.53
N LEU A 176 -5.35 24.21 -31.22
CA LEU A 176 -5.35 23.01 -30.38
C LEU A 176 -6.48 22.06 -30.78
N GLN A 177 -7.67 22.58 -31.07
CA GLN A 177 -8.76 21.74 -31.57
C GLN A 177 -8.42 21.06 -32.91
N SER A 178 -7.70 21.75 -33.80
CA SER A 178 -7.30 21.19 -35.10
C SER A 178 -6.26 20.08 -34.94
N ILE A 179 -5.30 20.25 -34.03
CA ILE A 179 -4.34 19.21 -33.67
C ILE A 179 -5.04 18.02 -33.02
N HIS A 180 -5.99 18.26 -32.12
CA HIS A 180 -6.80 17.20 -31.49
C HIS A 180 -7.55 16.36 -32.53
N LYS A 181 -8.13 16.99 -33.55
CA LYS A 181 -8.74 16.29 -34.69
C LYS A 181 -7.75 15.41 -35.45
N LEU A 182 -6.52 15.90 -35.67
CA LEU A 182 -5.48 15.16 -36.39
C LEU A 182 -5.04 13.89 -35.63
N ILE A 183 -4.96 13.95 -34.30
CA ILE A 183 -4.58 12.82 -33.44
C ILE A 183 -5.76 11.89 -33.11
N GLY A 184 -6.93 12.12 -33.71
CA GLY A 184 -8.09 11.24 -33.63
C GLY A 184 -9.17 11.64 -32.61
N SER A 185 -9.19 12.90 -32.14
CA SER A 185 -10.21 13.46 -31.24
C SER A 185 -10.47 12.61 -29.98
N GLY A 186 -9.41 12.02 -29.43
CA GLY A 186 -9.44 11.09 -28.31
C GLY A 186 -9.87 9.65 -28.65
N TYR A 187 -10.53 9.41 -29.80
CA TYR A 187 -10.93 8.06 -30.26
C TYR A 187 -9.75 7.12 -30.47
N ALA A 188 -8.58 7.66 -30.83
CA ALA A 188 -7.36 6.88 -31.08
C ALA A 188 -6.80 6.20 -29.81
N ALA A 189 -7.07 6.74 -28.61
CA ALA A 189 -6.49 6.22 -27.36
C ALA A 189 -6.91 4.76 -27.08
N LYS A 190 -8.17 4.40 -27.35
CA LYS A 190 -8.69 3.04 -27.13
C LYS A 190 -8.01 1.96 -27.98
N PRO A 191 -8.04 2.05 -29.34
CA PRO A 191 -7.40 1.05 -30.19
C PRO A 191 -5.88 1.05 -29.99
N PHE A 192 -5.26 2.22 -29.73
CA PHE A 192 -3.83 2.28 -29.48
C PHE A 192 -3.44 1.55 -28.18
N PHE A 193 -4.16 1.77 -27.08
CA PHE A 193 -3.95 1.03 -25.85
C PHE A 193 -4.20 -0.48 -26.03
N LEU A 194 -5.23 -0.88 -26.78
CA LEU A 194 -5.51 -2.29 -27.05
C LEU A 194 -4.34 -2.96 -27.81
N LEU A 195 -3.80 -2.29 -28.83
CA LEU A 195 -2.61 -2.78 -29.54
C LEU A 195 -1.40 -2.90 -28.61
N MET A 196 -1.18 -1.90 -27.75
CA MET A 196 -0.12 -1.95 -26.75
C MET A 196 -0.31 -3.11 -25.77
N LEU A 197 -1.54 -3.37 -25.30
CA LEU A 197 -1.85 -4.45 -24.38
C LEU A 197 -1.65 -5.82 -25.03
N ILE A 198 -2.07 -5.99 -26.29
CA ILE A 198 -1.82 -7.22 -27.07
C ILE A 198 -0.31 -7.43 -27.21
N ALA A 199 0.44 -6.40 -27.62
CA ALA A 199 1.89 -6.49 -27.74
C ALA A 199 2.56 -6.83 -26.39
N ALA A 200 2.11 -6.20 -25.30
CA ALA A 200 2.60 -6.47 -23.95
C ALA A 200 2.35 -7.92 -23.53
N LEU A 201 1.16 -8.47 -23.80
CA LEU A 201 0.83 -9.87 -23.52
C LEU A 201 1.69 -10.82 -24.34
N LEU A 202 1.86 -10.55 -25.64
CA LEU A 202 2.72 -11.37 -26.51
C LEU A 202 4.17 -11.36 -26.04
N ILE A 203 4.70 -10.20 -25.66
CA ILE A 203 6.04 -10.06 -25.09
C ILE A 203 6.14 -10.82 -23.77
N ASP A 204 5.21 -10.61 -22.85
CA ASP A 204 5.19 -11.24 -21.53
C ASP A 204 5.19 -12.78 -21.66
N TYR A 205 4.33 -13.35 -22.51
CA TYR A 205 4.29 -14.80 -22.72
C TYR A 205 5.49 -15.32 -23.52
N SER A 206 6.04 -14.54 -24.46
CA SER A 206 7.31 -14.89 -25.12
C SER A 206 8.44 -15.00 -24.09
N GLU A 207 8.54 -14.04 -23.18
CA GLU A 207 9.54 -14.03 -22.11
C GLU A 207 9.36 -15.21 -21.14
N ILE A 208 8.12 -15.48 -20.69
CA ILE A 208 7.83 -16.64 -19.83
C ILE A 208 8.28 -17.95 -20.48
N ASN A 209 8.01 -18.13 -21.78
CA ASN A 209 8.41 -19.36 -22.48
C ASN A 209 9.93 -19.50 -22.62
N ARG A 210 10.73 -18.43 -22.57
CA ARG A 210 12.21 -18.52 -22.59
C ARG A 210 12.78 -19.20 -21.35
N VAL A 211 12.07 -19.14 -20.22
CA VAL A 211 12.47 -19.76 -18.96
C VAL A 211 11.56 -20.92 -18.56
N ARG A 212 10.73 -21.41 -19.49
CA ARG A 212 9.72 -22.46 -19.29
C ARG A 212 10.26 -23.68 -18.57
N ASP A 213 11.48 -24.11 -18.91
CA ASP A 213 12.09 -25.33 -18.36
C ASP A 213 12.43 -25.20 -16.85
N LYS A 214 12.37 -23.98 -16.29
CA LYS A 214 12.55 -23.68 -14.86
C LYS A 214 11.23 -23.44 -14.13
N LEU A 215 10.09 -23.58 -14.80
CA LEU A 215 8.77 -23.26 -14.27
C LEU A 215 7.91 -24.52 -14.06
N PRO A 216 6.94 -24.48 -13.13
CA PRO A 216 5.97 -25.55 -13.01
C PRO A 216 5.06 -25.60 -14.24
N LEU A 217 4.97 -26.79 -14.86
CA LEU A 217 4.13 -27.07 -16.03
C LEU A 217 2.99 -28.02 -15.68
N LEU A 218 1.84 -27.83 -16.30
CA LEU A 218 0.75 -28.79 -16.25
C LEU A 218 1.10 -30.04 -17.08
N LYS A 219 0.42 -31.16 -16.78
CA LYS A 219 0.60 -32.41 -17.52
C LYS A 219 0.26 -32.17 -19.00
N TYR A 220 1.22 -32.43 -19.89
CA TYR A 220 1.16 -32.18 -21.34
C TYR A 220 1.19 -30.71 -21.78
N GLU A 221 1.60 -29.78 -20.90
CA GLU A 221 1.79 -28.38 -21.27
C GLU A 221 3.17 -28.17 -21.90
N ASN A 222 3.22 -28.16 -23.23
CA ASN A 222 4.45 -27.89 -23.97
C ASN A 222 4.73 -26.40 -24.14
N VAL A 223 3.69 -25.55 -24.23
CA VAL A 223 3.85 -24.10 -24.43
C VAL A 223 2.89 -23.37 -23.49
N ILE A 224 3.43 -22.43 -22.72
CA ILE A 224 2.65 -21.58 -21.83
C ILE A 224 2.00 -20.48 -22.68
N ASN A 225 0.68 -20.39 -22.73
CA ASN A 225 0.00 -19.38 -23.53
C ASN A 225 -1.31 -18.91 -22.86
N PRO A 226 -1.73 -17.67 -23.11
CA PRO A 226 -2.86 -17.07 -22.39
C PRO A 226 -4.19 -17.75 -22.71
N PHE A 227 -4.34 -18.31 -23.91
CA PHE A 227 -5.61 -18.90 -24.35
C PHE A 227 -5.89 -20.23 -23.63
N ILE A 228 -4.89 -21.09 -23.49
CA ILE A 228 -5.02 -22.35 -22.74
C ILE A 228 -5.19 -22.06 -21.24
N GLU A 229 -4.44 -21.11 -20.68
CA GLU A 229 -4.62 -20.69 -19.29
C GLU A 229 -6.06 -20.21 -19.03
N LEU A 230 -6.57 -19.31 -19.89
CA LEU A 230 -7.92 -18.78 -19.81
C LEU A 230 -8.97 -19.88 -20.00
N TRP A 231 -8.80 -20.75 -20.98
CA TRP A 231 -9.71 -21.88 -21.22
C TRP A 231 -9.79 -22.81 -20.01
N ASN A 232 -8.64 -23.18 -19.45
CA ASN A 232 -8.58 -24.01 -18.24
C ASN A 232 -9.23 -23.33 -17.05
N LEU A 233 -9.06 -22.02 -16.88
CA LEU A 233 -9.75 -21.25 -15.85
C LEU A 233 -11.26 -21.21 -16.07
N MET A 234 -11.73 -20.96 -17.29
CA MET A 234 -13.17 -20.93 -17.59
C MET A 234 -13.82 -22.29 -17.35
N VAL A 235 -13.20 -23.37 -17.83
CA VAL A 235 -13.70 -24.74 -17.61
C VAL A 235 -13.70 -25.09 -16.13
N ALA A 236 -12.63 -24.75 -15.40
CA ALA A 236 -12.57 -25.01 -13.96
C ALA A 236 -13.58 -24.15 -13.19
N PHE A 237 -13.77 -22.88 -13.55
CA PHE A 237 -14.75 -22.00 -12.92
C PHE A 237 -16.16 -22.58 -12.99
N LEU A 238 -16.53 -23.17 -14.13
CA LEU A 238 -17.84 -23.79 -14.35
C LEU A 238 -17.97 -25.19 -13.73
N LYS A 239 -16.91 -26.01 -13.76
CA LYS A 239 -16.99 -27.44 -13.39
C LYS A 239 -16.45 -27.77 -12.00
N ASP A 240 -15.42 -27.07 -11.54
CA ASP A 240 -14.69 -27.37 -10.31
C ASP A 240 -14.04 -26.12 -9.71
N LYS A 241 -14.74 -25.51 -8.75
CA LYS A 241 -14.30 -24.30 -8.04
C LYS A 241 -12.98 -24.47 -7.29
N GLN A 242 -12.67 -25.69 -6.82
CA GLN A 242 -11.43 -25.96 -6.11
C GLN A 242 -10.26 -25.98 -7.09
N ARG A 243 -10.43 -26.65 -8.24
CA ARG A 243 -9.46 -26.60 -9.34
C ARG A 243 -9.25 -25.19 -9.88
N PHE A 244 -10.30 -24.39 -9.98
CA PHE A 244 -10.19 -22.97 -10.36
C PHE A 244 -9.25 -22.21 -9.43
N GLY A 245 -9.40 -22.37 -8.11
CA GLY A 245 -8.51 -21.77 -7.12
C GLY A 245 -7.05 -22.21 -7.24
N TYR A 246 -6.81 -23.51 -7.47
CA TYR A 246 -5.46 -24.03 -7.68
C TYR A 246 -4.82 -23.50 -8.97
N LEU A 247 -5.57 -23.43 -10.07
CA LEU A 247 -5.07 -22.90 -11.34
C LEU A 247 -4.75 -21.41 -11.25
N LEU A 248 -5.61 -20.61 -10.61
CA LEU A 248 -5.34 -19.20 -10.32
C LEU A 248 -4.04 -19.01 -9.54
N PHE A 249 -3.86 -19.80 -8.48
CA PHE A 249 -2.65 -19.75 -7.65
C PHE A 249 -1.42 -20.16 -8.46
N LEU A 250 -1.50 -21.27 -9.21
CA LEU A 250 -0.42 -21.78 -10.05
C LEU A 250 0.02 -20.74 -11.08
N TYR A 251 -0.91 -20.17 -11.85
CA TYR A 251 -0.58 -19.22 -12.91
C TYR A 251 0.02 -17.93 -12.35
N ARG A 252 -0.51 -17.43 -11.23
CA ARG A 252 0.06 -16.27 -10.52
C ARG A 252 1.49 -16.51 -10.06
N GLU A 253 1.73 -17.59 -9.32
CA GLU A 253 3.07 -17.91 -8.79
C GLU A 253 4.05 -18.23 -9.92
N ARG A 254 3.61 -18.92 -10.98
CA ARG A 254 4.41 -19.19 -12.18
C ARG A 254 4.85 -17.90 -12.85
N ARG A 255 3.93 -16.95 -13.03
CA ARG A 255 4.21 -15.64 -13.62
C ARG A 255 5.20 -14.85 -12.76
N GLU A 256 4.96 -14.75 -11.45
CA GLU A 256 5.85 -14.07 -10.50
C GLU A 256 7.27 -14.69 -10.53
N LEU A 257 7.36 -16.02 -10.55
CA LEU A 257 8.61 -16.76 -10.63
C LEU A 257 9.36 -16.52 -11.96
N ALA A 258 8.64 -16.57 -13.09
CA ALA A 258 9.23 -16.34 -14.41
C ALA A 258 9.87 -14.95 -14.52
N PHE A 259 9.13 -13.89 -14.19
CA PHE A 259 9.67 -12.54 -14.25
C PHE A 259 10.74 -12.28 -13.18
N THR A 260 10.71 -13.00 -12.06
CA THR A 260 11.83 -13.00 -11.10
C THR A 260 13.09 -13.64 -11.70
N PHE A 261 12.99 -14.71 -12.47
CA PHE A 261 14.16 -15.30 -13.14
C PHE A 261 14.73 -14.42 -14.26
N ILE A 262 13.86 -13.73 -15.01
CA ILE A 262 14.28 -12.94 -16.16
C ILE A 262 14.79 -11.56 -15.74
N HIS A 263 14.06 -10.88 -14.83
CA HIS A 263 14.29 -9.47 -14.50
C HIS A 263 14.59 -9.22 -13.03
N GLY A 264 14.44 -10.24 -12.17
CA GLY A 264 14.79 -10.16 -10.76
C GLY A 264 16.26 -9.82 -10.62
N ASN A 265 16.54 -8.55 -10.36
CA ASN A 265 17.88 -8.01 -10.44
C ASN A 265 18.73 -8.58 -9.27
N ALA A 266 19.73 -9.41 -9.58
CA ALA A 266 20.67 -9.93 -8.58
C ALA A 266 21.34 -8.77 -7.81
N GLU A 267 21.62 -7.66 -8.51
CA GLU A 267 22.19 -6.43 -7.97
C GLU A 267 21.22 -5.68 -7.02
N ALA A 268 19.89 -5.75 -7.26
CA ALA A 268 18.93 -5.18 -6.32
C ALA A 268 18.96 -5.92 -4.98
N LYS A 269 19.29 -7.22 -4.97
CA LYS A 269 19.46 -8.00 -3.74
C LYS A 269 20.65 -7.51 -2.91
N GLU A 270 21.71 -7.03 -3.55
CA GLU A 270 22.89 -6.43 -2.92
C GLU A 270 22.65 -4.98 -2.48
N ARG A 271 22.05 -4.16 -3.36
CA ARG A 271 21.72 -2.75 -3.08
C ARG A 271 20.62 -2.58 -2.04
N VAL A 272 19.83 -3.62 -1.74
CA VAL A 272 18.78 -3.60 -0.69
C VAL A 272 19.31 -3.18 0.67
N ALA A 273 20.55 -3.55 1.03
CA ALA A 273 21.14 -3.11 2.28
C ALA A 273 21.38 -1.60 2.26
N LEU A 274 22.00 -1.09 1.20
CA LEU A 274 22.27 0.33 0.98
C LEU A 274 20.98 1.17 0.92
N LEU A 275 19.98 0.73 0.15
CA LEU A 275 18.67 1.37 0.05
C LEU A 275 17.94 1.39 1.39
N LYS A 276 18.00 0.32 2.17
CA LYS A 276 17.45 0.32 3.54
C LYS A 276 18.17 1.33 4.43
N THR A 277 19.49 1.40 4.36
CA THR A 277 20.29 2.33 5.15
C THR A 277 19.99 3.77 4.75
N ASN A 278 19.88 4.06 3.45
CA ASN A 278 19.53 5.39 2.94
C ASN A 278 18.09 5.77 3.32
N VAL A 279 17.13 4.87 3.12
CA VAL A 279 15.74 5.10 3.54
C VAL A 279 15.68 5.31 5.06
N GLN A 280 16.43 4.58 5.87
CA GLN A 280 16.49 4.80 7.33
C GLN A 280 17.16 6.13 7.69
N LYS A 281 18.22 6.53 6.98
CA LYS A 281 18.93 7.80 7.18
C LYS A 281 18.04 8.99 6.85
N TYR A 282 17.29 8.91 5.75
CA TYR A 282 16.38 9.96 5.31
C TYR A 282 14.94 9.75 5.78
N TYR A 283 14.67 8.71 6.58
CA TYR A 283 13.32 8.37 7.03
C TYR A 283 12.68 9.58 7.70
N GLY A 284 13.33 10.15 8.71
CA GLY A 284 12.82 11.32 9.42
C GLY A 284 12.52 12.51 8.50
N ALA A 285 13.35 12.75 7.48
CA ALA A 285 13.13 13.81 6.50
C ALA A 285 11.99 13.49 5.53
N LEU A 286 11.88 12.26 5.05
CA LEU A 286 10.79 11.81 4.18
C LEU A 286 9.45 11.80 4.93
N THR A 287 9.43 11.38 6.19
CA THR A 287 8.24 11.44 7.04
C THR A 287 7.89 12.89 7.36
N ALA A 288 8.88 13.75 7.62
CA ALA A 288 8.66 15.18 7.81
C ALA A 288 8.10 15.83 6.55
N ILE A 289 8.67 15.59 5.36
CA ILE A 289 8.14 16.09 4.08
C ILE A 289 6.73 15.54 3.84
N ALA A 290 6.48 14.26 4.06
CA ALA A 290 5.15 13.67 3.92
C ALA A 290 4.15 14.30 4.89
N LEU A 291 4.56 14.57 6.13
CA LEU A 291 3.77 15.29 7.14
C LEU A 291 3.56 16.75 6.75
N THR A 292 4.58 17.45 6.22
CA THR A 292 4.48 18.84 5.77
C THR A 292 3.56 18.93 4.56
N VAL A 293 3.63 17.99 3.62
CA VAL A 293 2.68 17.88 2.52
C VAL A 293 1.29 17.58 3.08
N LEU A 294 1.13 16.63 4.00
CA LEU A 294 -0.15 16.38 4.68
C LEU A 294 -0.69 17.61 5.42
N ILE A 295 0.17 18.38 6.08
CA ILE A 295 -0.17 19.60 6.81
C ILE A 295 -0.49 20.75 5.84
N ALA A 296 0.21 20.88 4.73
CA ALA A 296 -0.07 21.87 3.69
C ALA A 296 -1.36 21.54 2.93
N LEU A 297 -1.60 20.25 2.64
CA LEU A 297 -2.89 19.74 2.19
C LEU A 297 -3.98 20.08 3.18
N PHE A 298 -3.67 19.96 4.46
CA PHE A 298 -4.58 20.18 5.56
C PHE A 298 -4.92 21.68 5.79
N ILE A 299 -3.94 22.59 5.69
CA ILE A 299 -4.15 24.04 5.79
C ILE A 299 -4.87 24.58 4.55
N GLY A 300 -4.50 24.11 3.35
CA GLY A 300 -5.21 24.44 2.12
C GLY A 300 -6.68 24.01 2.19
N TRP A 301 -6.96 22.83 2.75
CA TRP A 301 -8.30 22.26 2.86
C TRP A 301 -9.30 23.15 3.62
N GLU A 302 -8.89 23.75 4.75
CA GLU A 302 -9.74 24.61 5.58
C GLU A 302 -10.10 25.92 4.86
N SER A 303 -9.21 26.43 4.01
CA SER A 303 -9.41 27.63 3.19
C SER A 303 -10.28 27.42 1.94
N ILE A 304 -10.40 26.17 1.46
CA ILE A 304 -11.00 25.87 0.14
C ILE A 304 -12.49 25.49 0.25
N TYR A 305 -12.91 24.87 1.36
CA TYR A 305 -14.26 24.28 1.48
C TYR A 305 -15.15 24.95 2.54
N SER A 306 -14.80 26.16 3.00
CA SER A 306 -15.63 26.95 3.90
C SER A 306 -16.79 27.70 3.18
N SER A 307 -17.40 27.08 2.15
CA SER A 307 -18.63 27.62 1.56
C SER A 307 -19.85 26.96 2.20
N GLU A 308 -20.89 27.75 2.48
CA GLU A 308 -22.05 27.40 3.32
C GLU A 308 -22.94 26.25 2.79
N GLY A 309 -22.60 25.60 1.67
CA GLY A 309 -23.47 24.62 1.01
C GLY A 309 -22.90 23.22 0.75
N THR A 310 -21.59 22.98 0.88
CA THR A 310 -21.02 21.68 0.47
C THR A 310 -19.93 21.17 1.42
N CYS A 311 -20.17 20.00 2.01
CA CYS A 311 -19.33 19.42 3.04
C CYS A 311 -18.82 18.03 2.60
N PHE A 312 -17.57 17.94 2.14
CA PHE A 312 -16.95 16.66 1.76
C PHE A 312 -16.83 15.71 2.96
N ALA A 313 -16.59 16.23 4.17
CA ALA A 313 -16.61 15.43 5.39
C ALA A 313 -17.97 14.74 5.59
N CYS A 314 -19.06 15.41 5.20
CA CYS A 314 -20.41 14.88 5.26
C CYS A 314 -20.61 13.68 4.31
N LEU A 315 -19.76 13.47 3.29
CA LEU A 315 -19.79 12.22 2.51
C LEU A 315 -19.52 11.01 3.39
N PHE A 316 -18.55 11.11 4.29
CA PHE A 316 -18.23 10.02 5.20
C PHE A 316 -19.35 9.83 6.23
N ASP A 317 -19.99 10.91 6.69
CA ASP A 317 -21.20 10.80 7.52
C ASP A 317 -22.34 10.12 6.75
N SER A 318 -22.64 10.55 5.52
CA SER A 318 -23.67 9.96 4.66
C SER A 318 -23.38 8.50 4.32
N LEU A 319 -22.11 8.15 4.09
CA LEU A 319 -21.68 6.78 3.87
C LEU A 319 -21.93 5.91 5.10
N GLN A 320 -21.60 6.41 6.29
CA GLN A 320 -21.88 5.70 7.53
C GLN A 320 -23.38 5.64 7.82
N PHE A 321 -24.16 6.69 7.58
CA PHE A 321 -25.62 6.66 7.71
C PHE A 321 -26.27 5.64 6.76
N TRP A 322 -25.82 5.58 5.50
CA TRP A 322 -26.25 4.54 4.57
C TRP A 322 -25.90 3.16 5.10
N TRP A 323 -24.65 2.96 5.53
CA TRP A 323 -24.19 1.69 6.08
C TRP A 323 -25.00 1.28 7.30
N ASP A 324 -25.25 2.20 8.23
CA ASP A 324 -25.97 1.94 9.48
C ASP A 324 -27.44 1.54 9.24
N ARG A 325 -28.08 2.09 8.20
CA ARG A 325 -29.45 1.75 7.77
C ARG A 325 -29.59 0.37 7.14
N LEU A 326 -28.51 -0.25 6.67
CA LEU A 326 -28.56 -1.60 6.11
C LEU A 326 -28.82 -2.64 7.21
N SER A 327 -29.67 -3.60 6.91
CA SER A 327 -29.89 -4.79 7.73
C SER A 327 -28.61 -5.63 7.86
N GLY A 328 -28.55 -6.48 8.89
CA GLY A 328 -27.42 -7.38 9.09
C GLY A 328 -27.16 -8.30 7.89
N TRP A 329 -28.21 -8.68 7.16
CA TRP A 329 -28.10 -9.51 5.96
C TRP A 329 -27.55 -8.75 4.77
N GLU A 330 -28.01 -7.51 4.51
CA GLU A 330 -27.48 -6.66 3.44
C GLU A 330 -25.99 -6.35 3.66
N LYS A 331 -25.61 -6.04 4.91
CA LYS A 331 -24.20 -5.87 5.29
C LYS A 331 -23.41 -7.15 5.01
N GLY A 332 -23.92 -8.31 5.43
CA GLY A 332 -23.31 -9.61 5.17
C GLY A 332 -23.13 -9.91 3.67
N ALA A 333 -24.14 -9.61 2.87
CA ALA A 333 -24.12 -9.81 1.42
C ALA A 333 -23.10 -8.90 0.71
N ILE A 334 -23.00 -7.63 1.11
CA ILE A 334 -21.99 -6.70 0.56
C ILE A 334 -20.58 -7.17 0.91
N ILE A 335 -20.35 -7.59 2.15
CA ILE A 335 -19.04 -8.09 2.61
C ILE A 335 -18.66 -9.37 1.85
N ALA A 336 -19.59 -10.33 1.79
CA ALA A 336 -19.38 -11.59 1.10
C ALA A 336 -19.16 -11.38 -0.40
N GLY A 337 -19.92 -10.48 -1.02
CA GLY A 337 -19.78 -10.10 -2.43
C GLY A 337 -18.43 -9.43 -2.71
N ALA A 338 -18.06 -8.41 -1.92
CA ALA A 338 -16.76 -7.75 -2.05
C ALA A 338 -15.59 -8.72 -1.84
N PHE A 339 -15.73 -9.67 -0.90
CA PHE A 339 -14.76 -10.72 -0.66
C PHE A 339 -14.68 -11.72 -1.82
N ALA A 340 -15.82 -12.23 -2.29
CA ALA A 340 -15.90 -13.16 -3.42
C ALA A 340 -15.32 -12.54 -4.70
N LEU A 341 -15.55 -11.24 -4.93
CA LEU A 341 -14.98 -10.50 -6.05
C LEU A 341 -13.47 -10.28 -5.88
N SER A 342 -12.98 -10.07 -4.66
CA SER A 342 -11.57 -9.74 -4.40
C SER A 342 -10.66 -10.97 -4.33
N VAL A 343 -11.15 -12.12 -3.86
CA VAL A 343 -10.37 -13.34 -3.65
C VAL A 343 -9.67 -13.85 -4.92
N PRO A 344 -10.31 -13.92 -6.10
CA PRO A 344 -9.66 -14.39 -7.32
C PRO A 344 -8.43 -13.56 -7.70
N PHE A 345 -8.45 -12.25 -7.44
CA PHE A 345 -7.37 -11.35 -7.85
C PHE A 345 -6.29 -11.18 -6.77
N LEU A 346 -6.70 -11.06 -5.51
CA LEU A 346 -5.79 -10.72 -4.42
C LEU A 346 -5.31 -11.95 -3.64
N GLY A 347 -6.06 -13.06 -3.69
CA GLY A 347 -5.91 -14.19 -2.78
C GLY A 347 -6.56 -13.91 -1.42
N VAL A 348 -6.91 -14.97 -0.68
CA VAL A 348 -7.73 -14.92 0.54
C VAL A 348 -7.28 -13.83 1.53
N TRP A 349 -6.01 -13.82 1.92
CA TRP A 349 -5.53 -12.88 2.95
C TRP A 349 -5.51 -11.42 2.51
N SER A 350 -5.13 -11.15 1.27
CA SER A 350 -5.12 -9.80 0.72
C SER A 350 -6.54 -9.31 0.42
N ALA A 351 -7.45 -10.21 0.03
CA ALA A 351 -8.87 -9.92 -0.11
C ALA A 351 -9.51 -9.60 1.25
N ILE A 352 -9.23 -10.36 2.31
CA ILE A 352 -9.64 -9.99 3.69
C ILE A 352 -9.12 -8.59 4.01
N GLY A 353 -7.86 -8.29 3.69
CA GLY A 353 -7.25 -6.97 3.88
C GLY A 353 -8.02 -5.84 3.18
N ALA A 354 -8.27 -5.99 1.88
CA ALA A 354 -8.95 -5.01 1.04
C ALA A 354 -10.42 -4.80 1.45
N VAL A 355 -11.18 -5.88 1.67
CA VAL A 355 -12.57 -5.81 2.12
C VAL A 355 -12.66 -5.21 3.50
N SER A 356 -11.76 -5.59 4.43
CA SER A 356 -11.71 -4.99 5.76
C SER A 356 -11.38 -3.50 5.72
N MET A 357 -10.56 -3.05 4.76
CA MET A 357 -10.26 -1.63 4.57
C MET A 357 -11.50 -0.88 4.08
N GLY A 358 -12.21 -1.41 3.07
CA GLY A 358 -13.47 -0.83 2.61
C GLY A 358 -14.53 -0.77 3.71
N LEU A 359 -14.65 -1.84 4.49
CA LEU A 359 -15.49 -1.91 5.69
C LEU A 359 -15.12 -0.86 6.72
N GLY A 360 -13.84 -0.75 7.08
CA GLY A 360 -13.36 0.23 8.06
C GLY A 360 -13.73 1.66 7.67
N VAL A 361 -13.63 1.99 6.36
CA VAL A 361 -14.06 3.30 5.85
C VAL A 361 -15.57 3.49 5.99
N ALA A 362 -16.38 2.48 5.66
CA ALA A 362 -17.84 2.56 5.75
C ALA A 362 -18.34 2.66 7.22
N THR A 363 -17.74 1.90 8.14
CA THR A 363 -18.15 1.84 9.55
C THR A 363 -17.62 3.00 10.40
N SER A 364 -16.62 3.72 9.89
CA SER A 364 -15.95 4.79 10.63
C SER A 364 -16.08 6.15 9.95
N GLY A 365 -17.09 6.30 9.11
CA GLY A 365 -17.35 7.52 8.37
C GLY A 365 -17.50 8.76 9.25
N HIS A 366 -18.19 8.68 10.39
CA HIS A 366 -18.32 9.77 11.37
C HIS A 366 -16.97 10.19 11.98
N GLN A 367 -16.10 9.23 12.28
CA GLN A 367 -14.76 9.53 12.78
C GLN A 367 -13.88 10.16 11.70
N ILE A 368 -13.96 9.65 10.47
CA ILE A 368 -13.26 10.23 9.33
C ILE A 368 -13.79 11.66 9.06
N SER A 369 -15.10 11.88 9.17
CA SER A 369 -15.72 13.19 9.07
C SER A 369 -15.28 14.13 10.18
N ASP A 370 -15.29 13.72 11.44
CA ASP A 370 -14.80 14.53 12.57
C ASP A 370 -13.31 14.85 12.43
N MET A 371 -12.50 13.93 11.91
CA MET A 371 -11.10 14.20 11.57
C MET A 371 -10.95 15.26 10.46
N LEU A 372 -11.83 15.22 9.45
CA LEU A 372 -11.81 16.18 8.34
C LEU A 372 -12.36 17.56 8.76
N ARG A 373 -13.31 17.62 9.70
CA ARG A 373 -13.92 18.87 10.22
C ARG A 373 -13.11 19.49 11.36
N ASN A 374 -12.55 18.67 12.25
CA ASN A 374 -11.81 19.06 13.46
C ASN A 374 -10.37 18.52 13.47
N PRO A 375 -9.59 18.89 12.45
CA PRO A 375 -8.29 18.32 12.16
C PRO A 375 -7.20 18.62 13.20
N LYS A 376 -7.32 19.73 13.95
CA LYS A 376 -6.40 20.07 15.06
C LYS A 376 -6.40 18.99 16.15
N LYS A 377 -7.46 18.17 16.25
CA LYS A 377 -7.51 17.01 17.15
C LYS A 377 -6.41 15.98 16.84
N LEU A 378 -5.97 15.87 15.58
CA LEU A 378 -4.89 14.96 15.15
C LEU A 378 -3.49 15.32 15.67
N LEU A 379 -3.30 16.55 16.19
CA LEU A 379 -2.06 16.91 16.88
C LEU A 379 -1.94 16.18 18.23
N SER A 380 -3.06 15.69 18.77
CA SER A 380 -3.02 14.86 19.98
C SER A 380 -2.58 13.42 19.63
N PRO A 381 -1.61 12.85 20.35
CA PRO A 381 -1.11 11.51 20.08
C PRO A 381 -2.19 10.42 20.13
N GLU A 382 -3.18 10.59 20.99
CA GLU A 382 -4.28 9.63 21.20
C GLU A 382 -5.23 9.59 19.99
N TYR A 383 -5.57 10.77 19.46
CA TYR A 383 -6.46 10.91 18.32
C TYR A 383 -5.75 10.56 17.01
N ALA A 384 -4.44 10.86 16.89
CA ALA A 384 -3.61 10.38 15.78
C ALA A 384 -3.51 8.83 15.76
N ALA A 385 -3.40 8.19 16.93
CA ALA A 385 -3.38 6.74 17.04
C ALA A 385 -4.73 6.10 16.67
N ALA A 386 -5.85 6.73 17.06
CA ALA A 386 -7.19 6.33 16.65
C ALA A 386 -7.38 6.49 15.13
N ALA A 387 -6.92 7.59 14.55
CA ALA A 387 -6.95 7.82 13.10
C ALA A 387 -6.18 6.75 12.30
N VAL A 388 -4.99 6.36 12.76
CA VAL A 388 -4.18 5.29 12.15
C VAL A 388 -4.85 3.92 12.30
N PHE A 389 -5.56 3.70 13.40
CA PHE A 389 -6.37 2.50 13.63
C PHE A 389 -7.55 2.42 12.65
N THR A 390 -8.29 3.52 12.50
CA THR A 390 -9.48 3.65 11.65
C THR A 390 -9.16 3.58 10.16
N LEU A 391 -8.05 4.16 9.71
CA LEU A 391 -7.60 4.09 8.30
C LEU A 391 -6.97 2.75 7.90
N GLY A 392 -7.02 1.73 8.77
CA GLY A 392 -6.53 0.37 8.45
C GLY A 392 -5.01 0.25 8.29
N LEU A 393 -4.24 1.31 8.58
CA LEU A 393 -2.78 1.35 8.45
C LEU A 393 -2.07 0.36 9.40
N ARG A 394 -2.77 -0.15 10.42
CA ARG A 394 -2.32 -1.23 11.32
C ARG A 394 -1.93 -2.54 10.61
N ARG A 395 -2.38 -2.78 9.37
CA ARG A 395 -2.10 -4.02 8.62
C ARG A 395 -0.91 -3.93 7.66
N PHE A 396 -0.29 -2.75 7.52
CA PHE A 396 1.05 -2.70 6.94
C PHE A 396 2.06 -3.22 7.97
N PRO A 397 3.06 -4.03 7.56
CA PRO A 397 3.97 -4.76 8.45
C PRO A 397 4.85 -3.88 9.36
N PHE A 398 4.66 -2.55 9.34
CA PHE A 398 5.45 -1.54 10.05
C PHE A 398 4.66 -0.81 11.17
N GLY A 399 3.33 -0.97 11.29
CA GLY A 399 2.46 -0.11 12.13
C GLY A 399 2.22 -0.54 13.59
N LYS A 400 3.04 -1.40 14.19
CA LYS A 400 2.84 -1.88 15.60
C LYS A 400 3.75 -1.24 16.64
N ILE A 401 4.73 -0.47 16.20
CA ILE A 401 5.54 0.42 17.05
C ILE A 401 4.97 1.82 16.86
N VAL A 402 4.39 2.37 17.93
CA VAL A 402 3.76 3.70 17.92
C VAL A 402 4.83 4.78 18.05
N SER A 403 5.91 4.50 18.77
CA SER A 403 7.05 5.41 18.93
C SER A 403 8.35 4.64 19.13
N ALA A 404 9.44 5.15 18.56
CA ALA A 404 10.80 4.68 18.78
C ALA A 404 11.71 5.88 19.04
N LYS A 405 12.21 6.04 20.26
CA LYS A 405 13.07 7.16 20.66
C LYS A 405 14.49 6.68 20.93
N VAL A 406 15.49 7.34 20.35
CA VAL A 406 16.91 7.11 20.68
C VAL A 406 17.26 7.90 21.94
N LEU A 407 17.81 7.23 22.95
CA LEU A 407 18.24 7.83 24.20
C LEU A 407 19.75 8.08 24.20
N LYS A 408 20.23 9.06 24.98
CA LYS A 408 21.67 9.28 25.18
C LYS A 408 22.28 8.09 25.92
N THR A 409 23.45 7.64 25.47
CA THR A 409 24.16 6.48 26.02
C THR A 409 25.67 6.65 25.83
N ALA A 410 26.46 5.87 26.57
CA ALA A 410 27.91 5.81 26.45
C ALA A 410 28.36 5.38 25.03
N LYS A 411 29.57 5.77 24.66
CA LYS A 411 30.18 5.45 23.35
C LYS A 411 30.21 3.94 23.13
N GLY A 412 29.72 3.48 21.98
CA GLY A 412 29.65 2.06 21.61
C GLY A 412 28.32 1.36 21.90
N PHE A 413 27.35 2.03 22.51
CA PHE A 413 26.01 1.50 22.74
C PHE A 413 24.94 2.43 22.15
N THR A 414 23.86 1.84 21.63
CA THR A 414 22.66 2.58 21.22
C THR A 414 21.48 2.11 22.07
N ARG A 415 20.72 3.06 22.63
CA ARG A 415 19.56 2.76 23.46
C ARG A 415 18.30 3.28 22.78
N HIS A 416 17.33 2.41 22.63
CA HIS A 416 16.03 2.70 22.06
C HIS A 416 14.95 2.49 23.11
N GLU A 417 13.97 3.38 23.14
CA GLU A 417 12.71 3.19 23.84
C GLU A 417 11.62 2.95 22.80
N PHE A 418 10.93 1.82 22.91
CA PHE A 418 9.87 1.40 22.02
C PHE A 418 8.54 1.38 22.76
N THR A 419 7.50 1.94 22.16
CA THR A 419 6.12 1.83 22.64
C THR A 419 5.27 1.03 21.66
N THR A 420 4.64 -0.03 22.16
CA THR A 420 3.77 -0.90 21.38
C THR A 420 2.36 -0.33 21.26
N ALA A 421 1.60 -0.80 20.26
CA ALA A 421 0.18 -0.49 20.14
C ALA A 421 -0.68 -1.00 21.32
N GLY A 422 -0.18 -1.94 22.12
CA GLY A 422 -0.79 -2.42 23.36
C GLY A 422 -0.43 -1.59 24.60
N GLY A 423 0.25 -0.46 24.42
CA GLY A 423 0.66 0.45 25.51
C GLY A 423 1.97 0.07 26.21
N LEU A 424 2.49 -1.15 26.01
CA LEU A 424 3.76 -1.57 26.60
C LEU A 424 4.90 -0.68 26.09
N THR A 425 5.65 -0.09 27.01
CA THR A 425 6.91 0.61 26.71
C THR A 425 8.10 -0.19 27.26
N TYR A 426 9.07 -0.46 26.39
CA TYR A 426 10.29 -1.16 26.77
C TYR A 426 11.53 -0.47 26.20
N ARG A 427 12.64 -0.60 26.93
CA ARG A 427 13.93 -0.01 26.58
C ARG A 427 14.90 -1.10 26.18
N THR A 428 15.41 -1.02 24.96
CA THR A 428 16.45 -1.92 24.46
C THR A 428 17.77 -1.18 24.35
N THR A 429 18.84 -1.76 24.88
CA THR A 429 20.21 -1.34 24.61
C THR A 429 20.85 -2.33 23.65
N HIS A 430 21.40 -1.83 22.54
CA HIS A 430 22.20 -2.60 21.59
C HIS A 430 23.69 -2.29 21.76
N GLY A 431 24.53 -3.29 21.47
CA GLY A 431 25.96 -3.08 21.31
C GLY A 431 26.33 -2.64 19.90
N SER A 432 27.63 -2.49 19.65
CA SER A 432 28.18 -1.94 18.41
C SER A 432 27.90 -2.79 17.17
N MET A 433 27.61 -4.09 17.32
CA MET A 433 27.25 -4.98 16.20
C MET A 433 25.72 -5.20 16.09
N GLY A 434 24.92 -4.42 16.83
CA GLY A 434 23.46 -4.47 16.80
C GLY A 434 22.85 -5.58 17.68
N GLU A 435 23.67 -6.34 18.40
CA GLU A 435 23.24 -7.36 19.35
C GLU A 435 22.56 -6.76 20.58
N ILE A 436 21.52 -7.41 21.09
CA ILE A 436 20.75 -6.94 22.25
C ILE A 436 21.58 -7.15 23.52
N ARG A 437 21.95 -6.06 24.20
CA ARG A 437 22.68 -6.10 25.49
C ARG A 437 21.75 -6.06 26.70
N SER A 438 20.61 -5.41 26.59
CA SER A 438 19.58 -5.44 27.64
C SER A 438 18.22 -5.03 27.10
N VAL A 439 17.14 -5.65 27.59
CA VAL A 439 15.77 -5.16 27.42
C VAL A 439 15.12 -5.00 28.79
N PHE A 440 14.44 -3.88 29.02
CA PHE A 440 13.76 -3.58 30.28
C PHE A 440 12.34 -3.07 30.05
N ALA A 441 11.38 -3.59 30.80
CA ALA A 441 9.98 -3.17 30.73
C ALA A 441 9.26 -3.31 32.08
N LYS A 442 8.28 -2.44 32.32
CA LYS A 442 7.25 -2.66 33.36
C LYS A 442 6.06 -3.37 32.70
N ILE A 443 5.64 -4.50 33.23
CA ILE A 443 4.51 -5.26 32.69
C ILE A 443 3.28 -4.98 33.57
N GLU A 444 2.15 -4.70 32.93
CA GLU A 444 0.88 -4.38 33.57
C GLU A 444 -0.20 -5.30 32.98
N PRO A 445 -1.32 -5.55 33.69
CA PRO A 445 -2.38 -6.44 33.21
C PRO A 445 -2.85 -6.13 31.78
N ARG A 446 -2.97 -4.83 31.44
CA ARG A 446 -3.36 -4.37 30.10
C ARG A 446 -2.38 -4.73 28.97
N HIS A 447 -1.13 -5.06 29.30
CA HIS A 447 -0.12 -5.45 28.31
C HIS A 447 -0.23 -6.93 27.94
N LEU A 448 -0.84 -7.75 28.79
CA LEU A 448 -0.89 -9.20 28.59
C LEU A 448 -1.62 -9.54 27.28
N LYS A 449 -1.08 -10.52 26.54
CA LYS A 449 -1.61 -11.02 25.26
C LYS A 449 -1.74 -9.96 24.14
N THR A 450 -1.12 -8.79 24.28
CA THR A 450 -1.11 -7.74 23.24
C THR A 450 0.08 -7.83 22.28
N GLY A 451 1.04 -8.72 22.57
CA GLY A 451 2.25 -8.91 21.78
C GLY A 451 2.00 -9.64 20.46
N THR A 452 3.07 -9.95 19.74
CA THR A 452 2.96 -10.67 18.46
C THR A 452 3.92 -11.83 18.34
N ASP A 453 3.48 -12.84 17.61
CA ASP A 453 4.32 -13.99 17.25
C ASP A 453 5.47 -13.60 16.34
N THR A 454 6.47 -14.49 16.27
CA THR A 454 7.57 -14.35 15.32
C THR A 454 7.15 -14.83 13.93
N ASN A 455 7.66 -14.15 12.90
CA ASN A 455 7.44 -14.55 11.51
C ASN A 455 8.74 -15.04 10.85
N ARG A 456 8.63 -15.46 9.58
CA ARG A 456 9.78 -15.98 8.80
C ARG A 456 10.93 -14.98 8.71
N ALA A 457 10.64 -13.67 8.66
CA ALA A 457 11.67 -12.63 8.60
C ALA A 457 12.41 -12.46 9.93
N SER A 458 11.71 -12.54 11.06
CA SER A 458 12.32 -12.51 12.41
C SER A 458 13.23 -13.72 12.63
N ARG A 459 12.78 -14.93 12.26
CA ARG A 459 13.62 -16.15 12.34
C ARG A 459 14.86 -16.05 11.45
N ARG A 460 14.72 -15.52 10.22
CA ARG A 460 15.88 -15.28 9.33
C ARG A 460 16.87 -14.27 9.93
N TYR A 461 16.36 -13.23 10.60
CA TYR A 461 17.21 -12.24 11.28
C TYR A 461 17.97 -12.84 12.46
N ALA A 462 17.27 -13.59 13.33
CA ALA A 462 17.91 -14.30 14.43
C ALA A 462 19.04 -15.21 13.91
N ARG A 463 18.77 -16.02 12.87
CA ARG A 463 19.78 -16.89 12.24
C ARG A 463 20.93 -16.13 11.59
N SER A 464 20.72 -14.91 11.09
CA SER A 464 21.82 -14.08 10.58
C SER A 464 22.74 -13.53 11.67
N LEU A 465 22.30 -13.52 12.92
CA LEU A 465 23.10 -13.13 14.09
C LEU A 465 23.68 -14.34 14.84
N GLY A 466 23.28 -15.57 14.49
CA GLY A 466 23.62 -16.78 15.23
C GLY A 466 23.71 -18.01 14.34
N LYS A 467 23.18 -19.14 14.81
CA LYS A 467 23.20 -20.42 14.11
C LYS A 467 21.98 -20.54 13.20
N GLN A 468 22.09 -21.33 12.12
CA GLN A 468 20.96 -21.60 11.22
C GLN A 468 19.81 -22.35 11.91
N THR A 469 20.10 -23.05 13.00
CA THR A 469 19.13 -23.78 13.83
C THR A 469 18.46 -22.91 14.89
N ASP A 470 18.93 -21.67 15.10
CA ASP A 470 18.32 -20.79 16.09
C ASP A 470 16.89 -20.38 15.69
N ASP A 471 16.07 -20.21 16.72
CA ASP A 471 14.76 -19.57 16.64
C ASP A 471 14.90 -18.06 16.89
N ALA A 472 13.83 -17.32 16.59
CA ALA A 472 13.72 -15.93 17.01
C ALA A 472 13.24 -15.88 18.47
N GLY A 473 14.19 -15.69 19.39
CA GLY A 473 13.89 -15.50 20.81
C GLY A 473 13.38 -14.10 21.07
N HIS A 474 12.28 -14.00 21.82
CA HIS A 474 11.78 -12.73 22.34
C HIS A 474 12.53 -12.36 23.63
N ALA A 475 12.93 -11.10 23.79
CA ALA A 475 13.45 -10.62 25.08
C ALA A 475 12.32 -10.30 26.06
N ILE A 476 11.20 -9.78 25.57
CA ILE A 476 9.91 -9.72 26.27
C ILE A 476 8.94 -10.59 25.48
N GLY A 477 8.41 -11.65 26.08
CA GLY A 477 7.48 -12.58 25.45
C GLY A 477 6.22 -11.93 24.86
N ASN A 478 5.64 -12.57 23.86
CA ASN A 478 4.40 -12.10 23.21
C ASN A 478 3.22 -12.04 24.21
N ASN A 479 3.15 -12.98 25.15
CA ASN A 479 2.16 -13.04 26.22
C ASN A 479 2.31 -11.88 27.21
N LEU A 480 3.49 -11.27 27.32
CA LEU A 480 3.78 -10.08 28.14
C LEU A 480 3.65 -8.76 27.36
N GLY A 481 3.23 -8.82 26.08
CA GLY A 481 3.05 -7.63 25.22
C GLY A 481 4.20 -7.37 24.24
N GLY A 482 5.24 -8.21 24.24
CA GLY A 482 6.41 -8.02 23.39
C GLY A 482 6.17 -8.33 21.90
N LEU A 483 6.83 -7.57 21.02
CA LEU A 483 6.67 -7.70 19.57
C LEU A 483 7.70 -8.67 18.96
N GLY A 484 7.19 -9.62 18.18
CA GLY A 484 7.95 -10.66 17.50
C GLY A 484 8.51 -10.27 16.12
N THR A 485 8.46 -9.01 15.73
CA THR A 485 8.95 -8.53 14.42
C THR A 485 10.44 -8.20 14.46
N ARG A 486 11.16 -8.34 13.34
CA ARG A 486 12.61 -8.06 13.25
C ARG A 486 13.03 -6.68 13.78
N PHE A 487 12.19 -5.66 13.60
CA PHE A 487 12.52 -4.27 13.92
C PHE A 487 12.11 -3.85 15.34
N SER A 488 11.61 -4.77 16.16
CA SER A 488 11.18 -4.45 17.52
C SER A 488 12.33 -4.15 18.48
N GLY A 489 13.58 -4.45 18.13
CA GLY A 489 14.66 -4.43 19.13
C GLY A 489 14.41 -5.43 20.26
N ASN A 490 13.56 -6.44 20.04
CA ASN A 490 13.15 -7.43 21.03
C ASN A 490 13.47 -8.86 20.59
N ILE A 491 14.21 -9.03 19.48
CA ILE A 491 14.56 -10.34 18.90
C ILE A 491 16.06 -10.60 18.96
N PHE A 492 16.45 -11.76 19.47
CA PHE A 492 17.83 -12.26 19.48
C PHE A 492 17.89 -13.76 19.09
N PRO A 493 19.05 -14.27 18.62
CA PRO A 493 19.23 -15.70 18.33
C PRO A 493 19.19 -16.55 19.60
N GLN A 494 18.28 -17.52 19.62
CA GLN A 494 18.10 -18.43 20.75
C GLN A 494 17.89 -19.86 20.30
N ASN A 495 18.44 -20.82 21.04
CA ASN A 495 18.25 -22.23 20.85
C ASN A 495 16.75 -22.57 20.92
N LEU A 496 16.27 -23.28 19.91
CA LEU A 496 14.85 -23.60 19.71
C LEU A 496 14.20 -24.25 20.94
N SER A 497 14.86 -25.28 21.50
CA SER A 497 14.34 -26.06 22.63
C SER A 497 14.30 -25.22 23.91
N VAL A 498 15.28 -24.34 24.11
CA VAL A 498 15.30 -23.42 25.26
C VAL A 498 14.22 -22.36 25.13
N ASN A 499 14.12 -21.71 23.97
CA ASN A 499 13.13 -20.66 23.68
C ASN A 499 11.70 -21.17 23.91
N ARG A 500 11.37 -22.31 23.30
CA ARG A 500 10.00 -22.87 23.34
C ARG A 500 9.68 -23.70 24.57
N GLY A 501 10.70 -24.10 25.34
CA GLY A 501 10.56 -24.87 26.57
C GLY A 501 10.66 -23.98 27.80
N ARG A 502 11.74 -24.15 28.57
CA ARG A 502 11.93 -23.50 29.88
C ARG A 502 11.86 -21.98 29.87
N PHE A 503 12.24 -21.31 28.77
CA PHE A 503 12.18 -19.85 28.69
C PHE A 503 10.72 -19.37 28.65
N ARG A 504 9.92 -19.94 27.74
CA ARG A 504 8.47 -19.71 27.66
C ARG A 504 7.75 -20.05 28.96
N GLN A 505 8.06 -21.18 29.60
CA GLN A 505 7.44 -21.55 30.89
C GLN A 505 7.70 -20.50 31.98
N PHE A 506 8.89 -19.91 32.00
CA PHE A 506 9.20 -18.82 32.93
C PHE A 506 8.40 -17.56 32.60
N GLU A 507 8.23 -17.20 31.32
CA GLU A 507 7.39 -16.08 30.91
C GLU A 507 5.90 -16.29 31.24
N GLU A 508 5.41 -17.54 31.21
CA GLU A 508 4.06 -17.89 31.64
C GLU A 508 3.85 -17.66 33.14
N MET A 509 4.82 -18.01 33.99
CA MET A 509 4.80 -17.67 35.42
C MET A 509 4.79 -16.15 35.63
N VAL A 510 5.64 -15.40 34.91
CA VAL A 510 5.65 -13.93 34.97
C VAL A 510 4.28 -13.34 34.61
N ALA A 511 3.61 -13.89 33.59
CA ALA A 511 2.29 -13.44 33.18
C ALA A 511 1.23 -13.70 34.27
N GLN A 512 1.30 -14.82 34.99
CA GLN A 512 0.40 -15.13 36.11
C GLN A 512 0.59 -14.13 37.26
N GLU A 513 1.82 -13.77 37.58
CA GLU A 513 2.13 -12.79 38.63
C GLU A 513 1.62 -11.39 38.29
N VAL A 514 1.73 -10.98 37.02
CA VAL A 514 1.10 -9.73 36.52
C VAL A 514 -0.43 -9.82 36.62
N GLN A 515 -1.01 -10.96 36.23
CA GLN A 515 -2.46 -11.18 36.27
C GLN A 515 -3.00 -11.17 37.71
N ALA A 516 -2.20 -11.59 38.68
CA ALA A 516 -2.49 -11.49 40.11
C ALA A 516 -2.42 -10.05 40.66
N GLY A 517 -2.17 -9.04 39.81
CA GLY A 517 -2.15 -7.63 40.18
C GLY A 517 -0.83 -7.14 40.78
N LYS A 518 0.22 -7.96 40.76
CA LYS A 518 1.53 -7.59 41.32
C LYS A 518 2.27 -6.58 40.45
N THR A 519 3.16 -5.81 41.06
CA THR A 519 4.03 -4.88 40.33
C THR A 519 5.24 -5.63 39.78
N VAL A 520 5.25 -5.81 38.45
CA VAL A 520 6.26 -6.64 37.78
C VAL A 520 7.14 -5.81 36.84
N PHE A 521 8.46 -5.88 37.06
CA PHE A 521 9.47 -5.36 36.14
C PHE A 521 10.31 -6.50 35.58
N VAL A 522 10.49 -6.50 34.27
CA VAL A 522 11.29 -7.49 33.55
C VAL A 522 12.58 -6.84 33.04
N ARG A 523 13.71 -7.50 33.25
CA ARG A 523 14.99 -7.17 32.64
C ARG A 523 15.66 -8.42 32.07
N VAL A 524 15.83 -8.45 30.75
CA VAL A 524 16.54 -9.52 30.05
C VAL A 524 17.91 -9.04 29.58
N VAL A 525 18.94 -9.79 29.90
CA VAL A 525 20.35 -9.46 29.64
C VAL A 525 21.03 -10.66 28.97
N PRO A 526 21.04 -10.73 27.64
CA PRO A 526 21.82 -11.73 26.92
C PRO A 526 23.34 -11.48 27.10
N LYS A 527 24.11 -12.56 27.26
CA LYS A 527 25.56 -12.52 27.46
C LYS A 527 26.27 -13.11 26.26
N TYR A 528 27.32 -12.43 25.80
CA TYR A 528 28.02 -12.73 24.55
C TYR A 528 29.50 -12.89 24.82
N SER A 529 30.13 -13.82 24.10
CA SER A 529 31.59 -13.85 23.97
C SER A 529 32.06 -12.62 23.18
N SER A 530 33.32 -12.24 23.35
CA SER A 530 33.91 -11.14 22.58
C SER A 530 33.72 -11.38 21.07
N GLY A 531 33.24 -10.36 20.35
CA GLY A 531 32.98 -10.46 18.91
C GLY A 531 31.78 -11.33 18.50
N SER A 532 30.95 -11.84 19.42
CA SER A 532 29.77 -12.63 19.08
C SER A 532 28.48 -11.79 19.05
N THR A 533 27.62 -12.06 18.07
CA THR A 533 26.23 -11.58 18.00
C THR A 533 25.21 -12.61 18.49
N ARG A 534 25.65 -13.83 18.84
CA ARG A 534 24.84 -14.87 19.48
C ARG A 534 25.18 -14.98 20.95
N PRO A 535 24.18 -14.86 21.86
CA PRO A 535 24.47 -14.98 23.28
C PRO A 535 24.77 -16.45 23.62
N TYR A 536 25.70 -16.71 24.54
CA TYR A 536 25.94 -18.05 25.08
C TYR A 536 24.99 -18.37 26.25
N GLU A 537 24.42 -17.35 26.88
CA GLU A 537 23.36 -17.47 27.88
C GLU A 537 22.49 -16.21 27.93
N VAL A 538 21.31 -16.33 28.54
CA VAL A 538 20.41 -15.21 28.79
C VAL A 538 20.08 -15.13 30.27
N VAL A 539 20.38 -13.98 30.89
CA VAL A 539 20.01 -13.70 32.27
C VAL A 539 18.68 -12.95 32.28
N TYR A 540 17.64 -13.59 32.82
CA TYR A 540 16.29 -13.04 32.94
C TYR A 540 16.03 -12.67 34.40
N ASN A 541 15.93 -11.37 34.68
CA ASN A 541 15.60 -10.85 36.01
C ASN A 541 14.17 -10.35 36.02
N VAL A 542 13.40 -10.76 37.01
CA VAL A 542 12.02 -10.31 37.22
C VAL A 542 11.92 -9.78 38.63
N ARG A 543 11.52 -8.51 38.78
CA ARG A 543 11.23 -7.91 40.08
C ARG A 543 9.73 -7.89 40.29
N ILE A 544 9.26 -8.63 41.30
CA ILE A 544 7.84 -8.77 41.67
C ILE A 544 7.70 -8.19 43.07
N ASP A 545 6.91 -7.13 43.23
CA ASP A 545 6.66 -6.44 44.50
C ASP A 545 7.94 -6.16 45.32
N GLY A 546 8.99 -5.74 44.62
CA GLY A 546 10.28 -5.41 45.23
C GLY A 546 11.29 -6.56 45.28
N GLN A 547 10.87 -7.82 45.22
CA GLN A 547 11.76 -8.99 45.27
C GLN A 547 12.23 -9.38 43.87
N THR A 548 13.53 -9.67 43.70
CA THR A 548 14.11 -9.99 42.39
C THR A 548 14.39 -11.47 42.25
N ILE A 549 13.73 -12.10 41.27
CA ILE A 549 13.98 -13.46 40.81
C ILE A 549 14.94 -13.39 39.62
N LYS A 550 16.10 -14.06 39.74
CA LYS A 550 17.07 -14.19 38.64
C LYS A 550 17.05 -15.62 38.11
N ARG A 551 16.83 -15.79 36.81
CA ARG A 551 16.99 -17.05 36.09
C ARG A 551 18.01 -16.92 34.98
N VAL A 552 18.81 -17.96 34.80
CA VAL A 552 19.84 -18.04 33.75
C VAL A 552 19.47 -19.16 32.80
N PHE A 553 19.39 -18.83 31.52
CA PHE A 553 19.07 -19.75 30.44
C PHE A 553 20.29 -19.94 29.55
N PRO A 554 21.03 -21.06 29.70
CA PRO A 554 22.04 -21.47 28.72
C PRO A 554 21.48 -21.49 27.29
N ASN A 555 22.31 -21.08 26.33
CA ASN A 555 21.99 -21.00 24.91
C ASN A 555 22.95 -21.87 24.07
N PRO A 556 22.89 -23.21 24.19
CA PRO A 556 23.82 -24.12 23.50
C PRO A 556 23.71 -24.06 21.98
#